data_AF-A0A496PTW0-F1
#
_entry.id   AF-A0A496PTW0-F1
#
_cell.length_a   1.000
_cell.length_b   1.000
_cell.length_c   1.000
_cell.angle_alpha   90.00
_cell.angle_beta   90.00
_cell.angle_gamma   90.00
#
_symmetry.space_group_name_H-M   'P 1'
#
loop_
_entity.id
_entity.type
_entity.pdbx_description
1 polymer ?
#
loop_
_entity_poly.entity_id
_entity_poly.type
_entity_poly.pdbx_seq_one_letter_code
_entity_poly.pdbx_strand_id
1 'polypeptide(L)'
;MEVQKAEVDNILDHWKRDKSNLIEMLEDVQEHYRYIPPEVAITIAKELDISMNRIFHIATFYKGFTLEPRGKYPISVCTGTACHVKGGTRILENIMRDLGVEREGQATEDQLFSVESVRCIGCCGLAPVVAIGGEIHGKTSSMKMKKAIDKLRKKEQAQ
;
A
#
# COMPACT_ATOMS: atom_id res chain seq x y z
N MET A 1 3.37 11.22 17.98
CA MET A 1 3.70 9.94 17.34
C MET A 1 5.19 9.78 17.53
N GLU A 2 5.60 9.02 18.55
CA GLU A 2 7.03 8.77 18.78
C GLU A 2 7.49 7.75 17.74
N VAL A 3 8.21 8.22 16.73
CA VAL A 3 8.98 7.33 15.86
C VAL A 3 10.02 6.65 16.75
N GLN A 4 9.92 5.33 16.90
CA GLN A 4 10.86 4.57 17.70
C GLN A 4 12.19 4.49 16.95
N LYS A 5 13.06 5.47 17.21
CA LYS A 5 14.39 5.57 16.62
C LYS A 5 15.19 4.26 16.75
N ALA A 6 14.94 3.51 17.82
CA ALA A 6 15.54 2.19 18.07
C ALA A 6 15.18 1.13 17.01
N GLU A 7 13.98 1.15 16.44
CA GLU A 7 13.59 0.20 15.38
C GLU A 7 14.29 0.54 14.07
N VAL A 8 14.34 1.84 13.73
CA VAL A 8 15.06 2.32 12.54
C VAL A 8 16.55 1.97 12.63
N ASP A 9 17.16 2.15 13.80
CA ASP A 9 18.55 1.77 14.03
C ASP A 9 18.79 0.26 13.88
N ASN A 10 17.85 -0.59 14.31
CA ASN A 10 17.95 -2.04 14.11
C ASN A 10 17.90 -2.42 12.61
N ILE A 11 17.01 -1.79 11.83
CA ILE A 11 16.91 -2.01 10.37
C ILE A 11 18.22 -1.54 9.70
N LEU A 12 18.73 -0.37 10.09
CA LEU A 12 19.99 0.18 9.57
C LEU A 12 21.19 -0.74 9.89
N ASP A 13 21.26 -1.30 11.10
CA ASP A 13 22.30 -2.24 11.51
C ASP A 13 22.21 -3.58 10.77
N HIS A 14 20.99 -4.06 10.49
CA HIS A 14 20.77 -5.28 9.70
C HIS A 14 21.43 -5.18 8.32
N TRP A 15 21.28 -4.03 7.67
CA TRP A 15 21.85 -3.74 6.35
C TRP A 15 23.25 -3.10 6.39
N LYS A 16 23.90 -3.09 7.57
CA LYS A 16 25.24 -2.54 7.82
C LYS A 16 25.40 -1.07 7.41
N ARG A 17 24.32 -0.29 7.42
CA ARG A 17 24.29 1.12 6.97
C ARG A 17 24.86 1.32 5.54
N ASP A 18 24.71 0.33 4.67
CA ASP A 18 25.22 0.46 3.30
C ASP A 18 24.28 1.28 2.40
N LYS A 19 24.80 2.35 1.79
CA LYS A 19 24.05 3.26 0.92
C LYS A 19 23.41 2.56 -0.30
N SER A 20 23.88 1.37 -0.67
CA SER A 20 23.36 0.60 -1.81
C SER A 20 22.06 -0.10 -1.48
N ASN A 21 21.84 -0.45 -0.20
CA ASN A 21 20.66 -1.19 0.26
C ASN A 21 19.51 -0.27 0.72
N LEU A 22 19.49 0.97 0.22
CA LEU A 22 18.54 1.98 0.66
C LEU A 22 17.09 1.59 0.33
N ILE A 23 16.86 0.85 -0.76
CA ILE A 23 15.52 0.43 -1.18
C ILE A 23 14.98 -0.61 -0.20
N GLU A 24 15.81 -1.57 0.15
CA GLU A 24 15.52 -2.67 1.08
C GLU A 24 15.25 -2.13 2.48
N MET A 25 16.06 -1.19 2.96
CA MET A 25 15.80 -0.51 4.24
C MET A 25 14.46 0.24 4.26
N LEU A 26 14.11 0.91 3.15
CA LEU A 26 12.82 1.61 3.04
C LEU A 26 11.64 0.62 2.95
N GLU A 27 11.86 -0.56 2.37
CA GLU A 27 10.87 -1.65 2.32
C GLU A 27 10.61 -2.19 3.73
N ASP A 28 11.65 -2.48 4.51
CA ASP A 28 11.52 -2.92 5.91
C ASP A 28 10.79 -1.87 6.77
N VAL A 29 11.18 -0.60 6.62
CA VAL A 29 10.49 0.51 7.31
C VAL A 29 9.02 0.56 6.91
N GLN A 30 8.71 0.39 5.64
CA GLN A 30 7.34 0.37 5.18
C GLN A 30 6.58 -0.88 5.65
N GLU A 31 7.22 -2.03 5.82
CA GLU A 31 6.59 -3.21 6.39
C GLU A 31 6.20 -2.98 7.86
N HIS A 32 7.10 -2.33 8.63
CA HIS A 32 6.86 -1.99 10.03
C HIS A 32 5.82 -0.88 10.22
N TYR A 33 6.00 0.25 9.54
CA TYR A 33 5.20 1.46 9.73
C TYR A 33 3.98 1.56 8.77
N ARG A 34 3.90 0.69 7.75
CA ARG A 34 2.89 0.68 6.64
C ARG A 34 2.96 1.86 5.67
N TYR A 35 3.77 2.84 5.99
CA TYR A 35 4.13 4.00 5.18
C TYR A 35 5.51 4.46 5.62
N ILE A 36 6.08 5.44 4.92
CA ILE A 36 7.38 6.01 5.25
C ILE A 36 7.14 7.38 5.90
N PRO A 37 7.24 7.50 7.24
CA PRO A 37 7.10 8.79 7.91
C PRO A 37 8.25 9.72 7.50
N PRO A 38 7.98 11.03 7.33
CA PRO A 38 9.03 11.99 6.99
C PRO A 38 10.14 12.04 8.05
N GLU A 39 9.79 11.85 9.33
CA GLU A 39 10.75 11.80 10.44
C GLU A 39 11.72 10.60 10.34
N VAL A 40 11.21 9.42 9.91
CA VAL A 40 12.04 8.23 9.67
C VAL A 40 12.96 8.47 8.49
N ALA A 41 12.43 9.01 7.39
CA ALA A 41 13.22 9.34 6.21
C ALA A 41 14.36 10.35 6.53
N ILE A 42 14.09 11.36 7.36
CA ILE A 42 15.12 12.30 7.83
C ILE A 42 16.19 11.60 8.67
N THR A 43 15.78 10.66 9.53
CA THR A 43 16.70 9.90 10.37
C THR A 43 17.62 9.03 9.51
N ILE A 44 17.06 8.29 8.56
CA ILE A 44 17.82 7.47 7.59
C ILE A 44 18.78 8.33 6.77
N ALA A 45 18.34 9.51 6.31
CA ALA A 45 19.19 10.44 5.56
C ALA A 45 20.42 10.87 6.36
N LYS A 46 20.25 11.15 7.65
CA LYS A 46 21.32 11.56 8.57
C LYS A 46 22.28 10.41 8.88
N GLU A 47 21.75 9.23 9.23
CA GLU A 47 22.55 8.07 9.61
C GLU A 47 23.37 7.51 8.44
N LEU A 48 22.78 7.52 7.24
CA LEU A 48 23.46 7.06 6.03
C LEU A 48 24.28 8.15 5.35
N ASP A 49 24.28 9.40 5.80
CA ASP A 49 24.94 10.52 5.12
C ASP A 49 24.56 10.61 3.62
N ILE A 50 23.24 10.66 3.37
CA ILE A 50 22.65 10.81 2.03
C ILE A 50 21.71 12.00 1.98
N SER A 51 21.64 12.64 0.81
CA SER A 51 20.71 13.76 0.60
C SER A 51 19.27 13.29 0.70
N MET A 52 18.44 14.03 1.43
CA MET A 52 17.00 13.78 1.55
C MET A 52 16.31 13.67 0.16
N ASN A 53 16.81 14.41 -0.83
CA ASN A 53 16.31 14.36 -2.21
C ASN A 53 16.42 12.96 -2.83
N ARG A 54 17.43 12.16 -2.46
CA ARG A 54 17.60 10.79 -2.96
C ARG A 54 16.50 9.86 -2.41
N ILE A 55 16.13 10.02 -1.14
CA ILE A 55 15.04 9.26 -0.52
C ILE A 55 13.70 9.66 -1.16
N PHE A 56 13.44 10.96 -1.31
CA PHE A 56 12.23 11.43 -1.99
C PHE A 56 12.14 10.97 -3.44
N HIS A 57 13.26 10.96 -4.16
CA HIS A 57 13.31 10.43 -5.51
C HIS A 57 12.92 8.94 -5.54
N ILE A 58 13.44 8.12 -4.62
CA ILE A 58 13.07 6.70 -4.55
C ILE A 58 11.59 6.53 -4.18
N ALA A 59 11.13 7.24 -3.15
CA ALA A 59 9.75 7.16 -2.68
C ALA A 59 8.73 7.61 -3.74
N THR A 60 9.09 8.54 -4.62
CA THR A 60 8.22 9.01 -5.72
C THR A 60 8.37 8.19 -7.00
N PHE A 61 9.55 7.61 -7.25
CA PHE A 61 9.82 6.81 -8.44
C PHE A 61 9.20 5.41 -8.35
N TYR A 62 9.32 4.75 -7.20
CA TYR A 62 8.74 3.43 -6.99
C TYR A 62 7.32 3.53 -6.44
N LYS A 63 6.33 3.15 -7.26
CA LYS A 63 4.91 3.07 -6.86
C LYS A 63 4.63 2.17 -5.65
N GLY A 64 5.56 1.29 -5.29
CA GLY A 64 5.45 0.44 -4.11
C GLY A 64 5.58 1.22 -2.81
N PHE A 65 6.30 2.35 -2.81
CA PHE A 65 6.48 3.16 -1.61
C PHE A 65 5.34 4.14 -1.40
N THR A 66 5.01 4.43 -0.14
CA THR A 66 3.96 5.40 0.18
C THR A 66 4.39 6.30 1.34
N LEU A 67 4.28 7.60 1.10
CA LEU A 67 4.62 8.66 2.06
C LEU A 67 3.43 9.02 2.97
N GLU A 68 2.24 8.61 2.57
CA GLU A 68 0.98 8.82 3.30
C GLU A 68 0.56 7.54 4.04
N PRO A 69 -0.13 7.66 5.19
CA PRO A 69 -0.59 6.51 5.94
C PRO A 69 -1.55 5.66 5.10
N ARG A 70 -1.17 4.41 4.83
CA ARG A 70 -2.04 3.43 4.19
C ARG A 70 -2.91 2.71 5.20
N GLY A 71 -4.09 2.28 4.74
CA GLY A 71 -4.93 1.40 5.52
C GLY A 71 -4.25 0.04 5.75
N LYS A 72 -4.63 -0.67 6.82
CA LYS A 72 -4.11 -2.02 7.12
C LYS A 72 -4.19 -2.99 5.93
N TYR A 73 -5.23 -2.86 5.11
CA TYR A 73 -5.51 -3.67 3.95
C TYR A 73 -5.53 -2.80 2.68
N PRO A 74 -4.42 -2.70 1.94
CA PRO A 74 -4.40 -2.04 0.64
C PRO A 74 -5.20 -2.86 -0.39
N ILE A 75 -6.16 -2.21 -1.05
CA ILE A 75 -7.01 -2.76 -2.09
C ILE A 75 -6.53 -2.20 -3.43
N SER A 76 -5.89 -3.04 -4.24
CA SER A 76 -5.43 -2.68 -5.58
C SER A 76 -6.39 -3.25 -6.64
N VAL A 77 -7.11 -2.39 -7.36
CA VAL A 77 -8.05 -2.81 -8.41
C VAL A 77 -7.38 -2.74 -9.78
N CYS A 78 -7.41 -3.84 -10.54
CA CYS A 78 -6.86 -3.85 -11.88
C CYS A 78 -7.76 -3.08 -12.86
N THR A 79 -7.25 -1.99 -13.40
CA THR A 79 -7.91 -1.16 -14.44
C THR A 79 -7.26 -1.32 -15.81
N GLY A 80 -6.44 -2.36 -15.99
CA GLY A 80 -5.88 -2.74 -17.30
C GLY A 80 -6.94 -3.08 -18.33
N THR A 81 -6.58 -3.07 -19.61
CA THR A 81 -7.51 -3.24 -20.74
C THR A 81 -8.44 -4.45 -20.58
N ALA A 82 -7.92 -5.63 -20.23
CA ALA A 82 -8.72 -6.84 -20.03
C ALA A 82 -9.73 -6.72 -18.87
N CYS A 83 -9.33 -6.07 -17.77
CA CYS A 83 -10.24 -5.85 -16.63
C CYS A 83 -11.21 -4.71 -16.91
N HIS A 84 -10.79 -3.66 -17.63
CA HIS A 84 -11.62 -2.53 -18.03
C HIS A 84 -12.81 -2.98 -18.87
N VAL A 85 -12.57 -3.78 -19.92
CA VAL A 85 -13.63 -4.33 -20.79
C VAL A 85 -14.61 -5.22 -20.01
N LYS A 86 -14.14 -5.91 -18.97
CA LYS A 86 -14.98 -6.75 -18.09
C LYS A 86 -15.64 -6.01 -16.93
N GLY A 87 -15.53 -4.68 -16.87
CA GLY A 87 -16.18 -3.86 -15.84
C GLY A 87 -15.36 -3.61 -14.57
N GLY A 88 -14.03 -3.71 -14.64
CA GLY A 88 -13.11 -3.42 -13.54
C GLY A 88 -13.24 -1.99 -12.99
N THR A 89 -13.46 -1.00 -13.86
CA THR A 89 -13.73 0.39 -13.44
C THR A 89 -14.98 0.49 -12.57
N ARG A 90 -16.05 -0.23 -12.94
CA ARG A 90 -17.29 -0.24 -12.16
C ARG A 90 -17.09 -0.89 -10.79
N ILE A 91 -16.18 -1.86 -10.67
CA ILE A 91 -15.84 -2.47 -9.39
C ILE A 91 -15.09 -1.45 -8.52
N LEU A 92 -14.12 -0.73 -9.08
CA LEU A 92 -13.41 0.35 -8.40
C LEU A 92 -14.36 1.41 -7.85
N GLU A 93 -15.27 1.93 -8.69
CA GLU A 93 -16.27 2.94 -8.28
C GLU A 93 -17.18 2.44 -7.15
N ASN A 94 -17.63 1.19 -7.23
CA ASN A 94 -18.47 0.61 -6.17
C ASN A 94 -17.70 0.47 -4.86
N ILE A 95 -16.43 0.03 -4.91
CA ILE A 95 -15.58 -0.11 -3.72
C ILE A 95 -15.33 1.25 -3.07
N MET A 96 -14.97 2.26 -3.87
CA MET A 96 -14.77 3.64 -3.37
C MET A 96 -16.04 4.19 -2.72
N ARG A 97 -17.20 3.97 -3.33
CA ARG A 97 -18.50 4.38 -2.78
C ARG A 97 -18.87 3.62 -1.50
N ASP A 98 -18.66 2.31 -1.44
CA ASP A 98 -18.95 1.49 -0.27
C ASP A 98 -18.04 1.84 0.92
N LEU A 99 -16.78 2.22 0.65
CA LEU A 99 -15.80 2.60 1.66
C LEU A 99 -15.79 4.10 1.99
N GLY A 100 -16.55 4.93 1.26
CA GLY A 100 -16.60 6.38 1.45
C GLY A 100 -15.29 7.10 1.08
N VAL A 101 -14.48 6.52 0.20
CA VAL A 101 -13.19 7.09 -0.20
C VAL A 101 -13.37 7.93 -1.46
N GLU A 102 -13.06 9.23 -1.38
CA GLU A 102 -13.19 10.15 -2.51
C GLU A 102 -11.99 10.11 -3.47
N ARG A 103 -10.80 9.74 -2.99
CA ARG A 103 -9.55 9.74 -3.77
C ARG A 103 -8.81 8.43 -3.68
N GLU A 104 -8.30 7.97 -4.83
CA GLU A 104 -7.40 6.81 -4.87
C GLU A 104 -6.13 7.07 -4.05
N GLY A 105 -5.67 6.05 -3.31
CA GLY A 105 -4.54 6.13 -2.40
C GLY A 105 -4.90 6.59 -0.98
N GLN A 106 -6.10 7.13 -0.76
CA GLN A 106 -6.53 7.59 0.56
C GLN A 106 -6.98 6.40 1.44
N ALA A 107 -6.59 6.44 2.71
CA ALA A 107 -7.10 5.51 3.73
C ALA A 107 -8.53 5.91 4.13
N THR A 108 -9.37 4.90 4.42
CA THR A 108 -10.72 5.11 4.97
C THR A 108 -10.66 5.76 6.35
N GLU A 109 -11.77 6.36 6.80
CA GLU A 109 -11.89 6.90 8.17
C GLU A 109 -11.53 5.87 9.26
N ASP A 110 -11.84 4.59 9.01
CA ASP A 110 -11.48 3.49 9.91
C ASP A 110 -9.96 3.13 9.91
N GLN A 111 -9.14 3.75 9.05
CA GLN A 111 -7.72 3.41 8.81
C GLN A 111 -7.45 1.92 8.47
N LEU A 112 -8.51 1.17 8.13
CA LEU A 112 -8.43 -0.26 7.82
C LEU A 112 -8.17 -0.52 6.34
N PHE A 113 -8.72 0.27 5.43
CA PHE A 113 -8.63 0.02 3.99
C PHE A 113 -8.07 1.23 3.27
N SER A 114 -7.32 1.00 2.19
CA SER A 114 -6.91 2.04 1.24
C SER A 114 -7.12 1.52 -0.17
N VAL A 115 -7.71 2.31 -1.06
CA VAL A 115 -8.09 1.85 -2.40
C VAL A 115 -7.21 2.52 -3.44
N GLU A 116 -6.56 1.74 -4.29
CA GLU A 116 -5.76 2.24 -5.42
C GLU A 116 -6.08 1.48 -6.71
N SER A 117 -5.95 2.14 -7.86
CA SER A 117 -5.96 1.44 -9.15
C SER A 117 -4.56 1.08 -9.63
N VAL A 118 -4.44 -0.13 -10.14
CA VAL A 118 -3.22 -0.65 -10.76
C VAL A 118 -3.48 -0.98 -12.23
N ARG A 119 -2.49 -0.70 -13.08
CA ARG A 119 -2.61 -0.94 -14.52
C ARG A 119 -2.72 -2.42 -14.87
N CYS A 120 -1.93 -3.28 -14.23
CA CYS A 120 -2.00 -4.71 -14.49
C CYS A 120 -1.47 -5.48 -13.27
N ILE A 121 -2.17 -6.55 -12.90
CA ILE A 121 -1.74 -7.53 -11.89
C ILE A 121 -1.15 -8.79 -12.58
N GLY A 122 -1.24 -8.90 -13.90
CA GLY A 122 -0.75 -10.06 -14.67
C GLY A 122 -1.72 -11.24 -14.72
N CYS A 123 -2.84 -11.20 -14.01
CA CYS A 123 -3.82 -12.30 -13.96
C CYS A 123 -5.00 -12.12 -14.93
N CYS A 124 -4.75 -11.73 -16.19
CA CYS A 124 -5.79 -11.38 -17.17
C CYS A 124 -6.82 -12.51 -17.42
N GLY A 125 -6.41 -13.78 -17.30
CA GLY A 125 -7.32 -14.94 -17.43
C GLY A 125 -8.43 -15.00 -16.37
N LEU A 126 -8.21 -14.33 -15.23
CA LEU A 126 -9.16 -14.24 -14.12
C LEU A 126 -9.85 -12.87 -14.04
N ALA A 127 -9.76 -12.04 -15.07
CA ALA A 127 -10.40 -10.73 -15.07
C ALA A 127 -11.93 -10.82 -14.83
N PRO A 128 -12.51 -9.94 -13.99
CA PRO A 128 -11.90 -8.83 -13.25
C PRO A 128 -11.08 -9.29 -12.02
N VAL A 129 -9.93 -8.63 -11.78
CA VAL A 129 -8.99 -8.96 -10.70
C VAL A 129 -8.84 -7.79 -9.73
N VAL A 130 -8.89 -8.08 -8.43
CA VAL A 130 -8.60 -7.15 -7.34
C VAL A 130 -7.65 -7.83 -6.38
N ALA A 131 -6.65 -7.12 -5.88
CA ALA A 131 -5.79 -7.59 -4.80
C ALA A 131 -6.16 -6.88 -3.49
N ILE A 132 -6.21 -7.61 -2.38
CA ILE A 132 -6.46 -7.06 -1.04
C ILE A 132 -5.36 -7.55 -0.11
N GLY A 133 -4.52 -6.66 0.41
CA GLY A 133 -3.42 -7.02 1.33
C GLY A 133 -2.44 -8.07 0.75
N GLY A 134 -2.27 -8.10 -0.57
CA GLY A 134 -1.46 -9.10 -1.27
C GLY A 134 -2.23 -10.34 -1.76
N GLU A 135 -3.45 -10.58 -1.29
CA GLU A 135 -4.27 -11.70 -1.76
C GLU A 135 -5.01 -11.36 -3.07
N ILE A 136 -4.83 -12.19 -4.10
CA ILE A 136 -5.42 -11.96 -5.43
C ILE A 136 -6.82 -12.57 -5.50
N HIS A 137 -7.82 -11.73 -5.75
CA HIS A 137 -9.21 -12.11 -5.99
C HIS A 137 -9.57 -12.02 -7.47
N GLY A 138 -9.57 -13.17 -8.13
CA GLY A 138 -10.03 -13.32 -9.51
C GLY A 138 -11.54 -13.52 -9.67
N LYS A 139 -12.07 -13.27 -10.88
CA LYS A 139 -13.49 -13.37 -11.24
C LYS A 139 -14.40 -12.70 -10.21
N THR A 140 -13.96 -11.52 -9.78
CA THR A 140 -14.65 -10.80 -8.73
C THR A 140 -15.80 -9.96 -9.28
N SER A 141 -16.79 -9.71 -8.42
CA SER A 141 -17.93 -8.85 -8.68
C SER A 141 -18.11 -7.89 -7.51
N SER A 142 -18.79 -6.76 -7.71
CA SER A 142 -19.05 -5.78 -6.65
C SER A 142 -19.65 -6.42 -5.39
N MET A 143 -20.54 -7.40 -5.57
CA MET A 143 -21.16 -8.13 -4.46
C MET A 143 -20.18 -9.02 -3.70
N LYS A 144 -19.25 -9.70 -4.40
CA LYS A 144 -18.20 -10.50 -3.75
C LYS A 144 -17.20 -9.61 -3.00
N MET A 145 -16.82 -8.48 -3.58
CA MET A 145 -15.92 -7.51 -2.95
C MET A 145 -16.56 -6.92 -1.69
N LYS A 146 -17.85 -6.55 -1.73
CA LYS A 146 -18.57 -6.08 -0.54
C LYS A 146 -18.58 -7.11 0.59
N LYS A 147 -18.83 -8.39 0.28
CA LYS A 147 -18.75 -9.48 1.26
C LYS A 147 -17.33 -9.68 1.80
N ALA A 148 -16.30 -9.55 0.96
CA ALA A 148 -14.91 -9.68 1.38
C ALA A 148 -14.51 -8.55 2.36
N ILE A 149 -14.86 -7.30 2.03
CA ILE A 149 -14.61 -6.12 2.87
C ILE A 149 -15.35 -6.26 4.21
N ASP A 150 -16.64 -6.62 4.20
CA ASP A 150 -17.44 -6.80 5.43
C ASP A 150 -16.85 -7.90 6.33
N LYS A 151 -16.39 -9.00 5.73
CA LYS A 151 -15.73 -10.09 6.45
C LYS A 151 -14.41 -9.65 7.08
N LEU A 152 -13.60 -8.86 6.37
CA LEU A 152 -12.36 -8.31 6.90
C LEU A 152 -12.62 -7.33 8.04
N ARG A 153 -13.60 -6.43 7.87
CA ARG A 153 -14.01 -5.47 8.92
C ARG A 153 -14.48 -6.17 10.19
N LYS A 154 -15.26 -7.25 10.07
CA LYS A 154 -15.69 -8.07 11.22
C LYS A 154 -14.54 -8.81 11.89
N LYS A 155 -13.55 -9.27 11.13
CA LYS A 155 -12.38 -9.97 11.67
C LYS A 155 -11.58 -9.03 12.58
N GLU A 156 -11.41 -7.78 12.16
CA GLU A 156 -10.70 -6.76 12.92
C GLU A 156 -11.49 -6.22 14.12
N GLN A 157 -12.82 -6.16 14.03
CA GLN A 157 -13.67 -5.79 15.18
C GLN A 157 -13.79 -6.89 16.24
N ALA A 158 -13.46 -8.13 15.87
CA ALA A 158 -13.52 -9.29 16.76
C ALA A 158 -12.16 -9.61 17.43
N GLN A 159 -11.13 -8.81 17.17
CA GLN A 159 -9.76 -8.99 17.63
C GLN A 159 -9.34 -7.83 18.53
#